data_AF-A0A358IFS5-F1
#
_entry.id   AF-A0A358IFS5-F1
#
_cell.length_a   1.000
_cell.length_b   1.000
_cell.length_c   1.000
_cell.angle_alpha   90.00
_cell.angle_beta   90.00
_cell.angle_gamma   90.00
#
_symmetry.space_group_name_H-M   'P 1'
#
loop_
_entity.id
_entity.type
_entity.pdbx_description
1 polymer ?
#
loop_
_entity_poly.entity_id
_entity_poly.type
_entity_poly.pdbx_seq_one_letter_code
_entity_poly.pdbx_strand_id
1 'polypeptide(L)'
;GGALLEWQMTDPWAERAGGIIPFFIDWGDTDHPGISLPCSSSFSGIRAEHPDPDRVQQWCMALELDIEVSRGDHARLIATLKTPKGLVEIS
;
A
#
# COMPACT_ATOMS: atom_id res chain seq x y z
N GLY A 1 -3.57 26.69 13.85
CA GLY A 1 -4.74 26.70 12.96
C GLY A 1 -4.72 25.42 12.16
N GLY A 2 -5.86 24.77 11.94
CA GLY A 2 -5.96 23.63 11.02
C GLY A 2 -6.22 24.12 9.59
N ALA A 3 -5.84 23.32 8.60
CA ALA A 3 -6.28 23.47 7.22
C ALA A 3 -7.40 22.46 6.94
N LEU A 4 -8.37 22.81 6.10
CA LEU A 4 -9.36 21.86 5.60
C LEU A 4 -8.66 20.86 4.66
N LEU A 5 -8.98 19.57 4.82
CA LEU A 5 -8.55 18.51 3.90
C LEU A 5 -9.78 17.99 3.16
N GLU A 6 -9.76 18.08 1.84
CA GLU A 6 -10.78 17.51 0.96
C GLU A 6 -10.12 16.48 0.02
N TRP A 7 -10.73 15.31 -0.10
CA TRP A 7 -10.19 14.21 -0.91
C TRP A 7 -11.32 13.28 -1.37
N GLN A 8 -11.04 12.48 -2.39
CA GLN A 8 -11.90 11.42 -2.89
C GLN A 8 -11.20 10.07 -2.74
N MET A 9 -11.98 8.98 -2.67
CA MET A 9 -11.42 7.63 -2.68
C MET A 9 -12.24 6.68 -3.53
N THR A 10 -11.58 5.63 -4.01
CA THR A 10 -12.26 4.44 -4.54
C THR A 10 -13.03 3.71 -3.45
N ASP A 11 -14.12 3.01 -3.81
CA ASP A 11 -15.02 2.33 -2.86
C ASP A 11 -14.27 1.52 -1.78
N PRO A 12 -14.38 1.89 -0.48
CA PRO A 12 -13.68 1.21 0.58
C PRO A 12 -14.22 -0.20 0.87
N TRP A 13 -15.40 -0.57 0.37
CA TRP A 13 -16.00 -1.89 0.59
C TRP A 13 -15.87 -2.86 -0.58
N ALA A 14 -15.21 -2.44 -1.67
CA ALA A 14 -14.91 -3.32 -2.79
C ALA A 14 -14.03 -4.51 -2.35
N GLU A 15 -14.30 -5.70 -2.91
CA GLU A 15 -13.43 -6.87 -2.80
C GLU A 15 -12.08 -6.55 -3.47
N ARG A 16 -10.98 -6.80 -2.74
CA ARG A 16 -9.64 -6.29 -3.09
C ARG A 16 -8.53 -7.33 -2.88
N ALA A 17 -8.79 -8.57 -3.27
CA ALA A 17 -7.88 -9.72 -3.11
C ALA A 17 -7.36 -9.86 -1.67
N GLY A 18 -8.30 -9.86 -0.71
CA GLY A 18 -7.95 -9.91 0.71
C GLY A 18 -7.14 -8.70 1.23
N GLY A 19 -7.20 -7.57 0.52
CA GLY A 19 -6.55 -6.31 0.90
C GLY A 19 -5.23 -6.02 0.19
N ILE A 20 -4.79 -6.88 -0.76
CA ILE A 20 -3.58 -6.62 -1.56
C ILE A 20 -3.81 -5.47 -2.54
N ILE A 21 -5.00 -5.39 -3.14
CA ILE A 21 -5.33 -4.28 -4.03
C ILE A 21 -5.65 -3.05 -3.19
N PRO A 22 -4.94 -1.93 -3.39
CA PRO A 22 -5.17 -0.74 -2.60
C PRO A 22 -6.52 -0.11 -2.96
N PHE A 23 -7.01 0.74 -2.05
CA PHE A 23 -7.87 1.83 -2.47
C PHE A 23 -6.97 3.00 -2.85
N PHE A 24 -7.42 3.82 -3.78
CA PHE A 24 -6.72 5.03 -4.17
C PHE A 24 -7.38 6.21 -3.48
N ILE A 25 -6.53 7.13 -3.00
CA ILE A 25 -6.95 8.44 -2.50
C ILE A 25 -6.50 9.46 -3.54
N ASP A 26 -7.42 10.31 -3.96
CA ASP A 26 -7.14 11.52 -4.73
C ASP A 26 -7.27 12.72 -3.79
N TRP A 27 -6.15 13.43 -3.58
CA TRP A 27 -6.10 14.62 -2.73
C TRP A 27 -6.53 15.89 -3.45
N GLY A 28 -6.77 15.84 -4.77
CA GLY A 28 -7.08 17.01 -5.59
C GLY A 28 -5.98 18.07 -5.46
N ASP A 29 -6.39 19.30 -5.16
CA ASP A 29 -5.48 20.44 -4.95
C ASP A 29 -4.90 20.52 -3.53
N THR A 30 -5.24 19.57 -2.64
CA THR A 30 -4.76 19.55 -1.26
C THR A 30 -3.42 18.82 -1.16
N ASP A 31 -2.46 19.42 -0.47
CA ASP A 31 -1.18 18.73 -0.20
C ASP A 31 -1.39 17.44 0.60
N HIS A 32 -0.68 16.38 0.20
CA HIS A 32 -0.69 15.12 0.92
C HIS A 32 -0.24 15.35 2.38
N PRO A 33 -1.06 15.00 3.39
CA PRO A 33 -0.83 15.39 4.79
C PRO A 33 0.46 14.80 5.38
N GLY A 34 0.94 13.69 4.80
CA GLY A 34 2.19 13.04 5.18
C GLY A 34 3.48 13.83 4.85
N ILE A 35 3.43 14.86 4.00
CA ILE A 35 4.63 15.61 3.57
C ILE A 35 5.31 16.32 4.75
N SER A 36 4.54 16.77 5.73
CA SER A 36 5.05 17.52 6.89
C SER A 36 5.39 16.65 8.10
N LEU A 37 5.23 15.32 8.00
CA LEU A 37 5.46 14.42 9.13
C LEU A 37 6.96 14.17 9.36
N PRO A 38 7.42 14.18 10.62
CA PRO A 38 8.79 13.79 10.93
C PRO A 38 8.99 12.31 10.61
N CYS A 39 9.94 12.01 9.72
CA CYS A 39 10.22 10.64 9.27
C CYS A 39 11.57 10.17 9.82
N SER A 40 11.55 9.23 10.76
CA SER A 40 12.76 8.56 11.29
C SER A 40 13.06 7.23 10.61
N SER A 41 12.18 6.79 9.70
CA SER A 41 12.26 5.54 8.95
C SER A 41 11.91 5.78 7.49
N SER A 42 12.39 4.93 6.60
CA SER A 42 12.06 5.00 5.17
C SER A 42 11.56 3.67 4.64
N PHE A 43 10.65 3.75 3.67
CA PHE A 43 10.16 2.58 2.96
C PHE A 43 11.27 1.99 2.08
N SER A 44 11.42 0.67 2.11
CA SER A 44 12.45 -0.05 1.35
C SER A 44 11.89 -0.98 0.29
N GLY A 45 10.65 -1.46 0.44
CA GLY A 45 10.03 -2.37 -0.51
C GLY A 45 8.74 -2.98 0.04
N ILE A 46 7.93 -3.53 -0.85
CA ILE A 46 6.69 -4.24 -0.52
C ILE A 46 6.57 -5.46 -1.42
N ARG A 47 6.06 -6.56 -0.86
CA ARG A 47 5.67 -7.77 -1.58
C ARG A 47 4.35 -8.31 -1.05
N ALA A 48 3.74 -9.23 -1.78
CA ALA A 48 2.49 -9.85 -1.38
C ALA A 48 2.55 -11.38 -1.45
N GLU A 49 1.68 -12.01 -0.67
CA GLU A 49 1.39 -13.44 -0.71
C GLU A 49 -0.11 -13.63 -0.93
N HIS A 50 -0.53 -14.56 -1.79
CA HIS A 50 -1.95 -14.85 -2.04
C HIS A 50 -2.18 -16.32 -2.46
N PRO A 51 -3.35 -16.93 -2.17
CA PRO A 51 -3.68 -18.29 -2.63
C PRO A 51 -3.76 -18.43 -4.16
N ASP A 52 -4.11 -17.33 -4.83
CA ASP A 52 -4.19 -17.18 -6.28
C ASP A 52 -3.27 -16.02 -6.72
N PRO A 53 -1.95 -16.23 -6.79
CA PRO A 53 -0.98 -15.15 -7.04
C PRO A 53 -1.06 -14.61 -8.46
N ASP A 54 -1.33 -15.47 -9.45
CA ASP A 54 -1.35 -15.07 -10.87
C ASP A 54 -2.47 -14.06 -11.15
N ARG A 55 -3.67 -14.31 -10.59
CA ARG A 55 -4.80 -13.37 -10.70
C ARG A 55 -4.49 -12.03 -10.06
N VAL A 56 -3.88 -12.04 -8.87
CA VAL A 56 -3.58 -10.80 -8.15
C VAL A 56 -2.44 -10.03 -8.81
N GLN A 57 -1.43 -10.72 -9.33
CA GLN A 57 -0.34 -10.10 -10.11
C GLN A 57 -0.89 -9.37 -11.34
N GLN A 58 -1.87 -9.95 -12.05
CA GLN A 58 -2.53 -9.28 -13.18
C GLN A 58 -3.24 -7.99 -12.76
N TRP A 59 -3.89 -7.98 -11.59
CA TRP A 59 -4.53 -6.78 -11.06
C TRP A 59 -3.51 -5.72 -10.65
N CYS A 60 -2.42 -6.12 -9.99
CA CYS A 60 -1.31 -5.21 -9.69
C CYS A 60 -0.74 -4.58 -10.96
N MET A 61 -0.50 -5.37 -12.02
CA MET A 61 -0.03 -4.86 -13.31
C MET A 61 -1.03 -3.89 -13.96
N ALA A 62 -2.33 -4.20 -13.92
CA ALA A 62 -3.37 -3.33 -14.47
C ALA A 62 -3.46 -1.97 -13.75
N LEU A 63 -3.03 -1.92 -12.50
CA LEU A 63 -2.96 -0.72 -11.66
C LEU A 63 -1.55 -0.10 -11.62
N GLU A 64 -0.61 -0.61 -12.43
CA GLU A 64 0.79 -0.17 -12.48
C GLU A 64 1.50 -0.23 -11.12
N LEU A 65 1.12 -1.19 -10.28
CA LEU A 65 1.74 -1.43 -8.98
C LEU A 65 2.96 -2.32 -9.14
N ASP A 66 4.13 -1.82 -8.75
CA ASP A 66 5.38 -2.57 -8.69
C ASP A 66 5.43 -3.42 -7.40
N ILE A 67 4.63 -4.49 -7.38
CA ILE A 67 4.52 -5.43 -6.26
C ILE A 67 4.65 -6.85 -6.80
N GLU A 68 5.61 -7.60 -6.27
CA GLU A 68 5.74 -9.04 -6.52
C GLU A 68 4.72 -9.81 -5.67
N VAL A 69 3.92 -10.65 -6.31
CA VAL A 69 2.94 -11.52 -5.65
C VAL A 69 3.39 -12.97 -5.72
N SER A 70 3.61 -13.58 -4.56
CA SER A 70 4.00 -14.98 -4.41
C SER A 70 2.85 -15.84 -3.87
N ARG A 71 2.95 -17.16 -4.00
CA ARG A 71 1.93 -18.09 -3.47
C ARG A 71 2.01 -18.14 -1.94
N GLY A 72 0.88 -17.99 -1.27
CA GLY A 72 0.72 -18.21 0.18
C GLY A 72 -0.67 -18.73 0.53
N ASP A 73 -0.85 -19.24 1.75
CA ASP A 73 -2.14 -19.82 2.19
C ASP A 73 -3.22 -18.77 2.43
N HIS A 74 -2.81 -17.51 2.66
CA HIS A 74 -3.69 -16.37 2.90
C HIS A 74 -3.15 -15.11 2.21
N ALA A 75 -4.03 -14.15 1.96
CA ALA A 75 -3.64 -12.83 1.49
C ALA A 75 -2.80 -12.10 2.55
N ARG A 76 -1.62 -11.59 2.16
CA ARG A 76 -0.74 -10.85 3.07
C ARG A 76 0.07 -9.81 2.29
N LEU A 77 0.20 -8.62 2.85
CA LEU A 77 1.14 -7.59 2.39
C LEU A 77 2.33 -7.57 3.34
N ILE A 78 3.54 -7.54 2.81
CA ILE A 78 4.77 -7.50 3.61
C ILE A 78 5.56 -6.28 3.18
N ALA A 79 5.66 -5.30 4.09
CA ALA A 79 6.45 -4.09 3.86
C ALA A 79 7.78 -4.17 4.60
N THR A 80 8.86 -3.80 3.92
CA THR A 80 10.19 -3.68 4.51
C THR A 80 10.50 -2.20 4.76
N LEU A 81 10.87 -1.87 5.99
CA LEU A 81 11.21 -0.53 6.42
C LEU A 81 12.67 -0.47 6.87
N LYS A 82 13.38 0.59 6.47
CA LYS A 82 14.66 0.98 7.05
C LYS A 82 14.39 1.84 8.28
N THR A 83 14.79 1.37 9.44
CA THR A 83 14.58 2.04 10.73
C THR A 83 15.92 2.29 11.42
N PRO A 84 15.97 3.10 12.50
CA PRO A 84 17.18 3.26 13.30
C PRO A 84 17.69 1.95 13.94
N LYS A 85 16.86 0.90 14.00
CA LYS A 85 17.22 -0.43 14.52
C LYS A 85 17.62 -1.41 13.42
N GLY A 86 17.70 -0.96 12.16
CA GLY A 86 17.95 -1.81 10.99
C GLY A 86 16.69 -2.04 10.15
N LEU A 87 16.75 -3.06 9.29
CA LEU A 87 15.63 -3.47 8.44
C LEU A 87 14.59 -4.23 9.26
N VAL A 88 13.32 -3.85 9.09
CA VAL A 88 12.18 -4.50 9.75
C VAL A 88 11.14 -4.85 8.70
N GLU A 89 10.64 -6.08 8.73
CA GLU A 89 9.46 -6.49 7.96
C GLU A 89 8.20 -6.40 8.84
N ILE A 90 7.13 -5.85 8.27
CA ILE A 90 5.80 -5.80 8.89
C ILE A 90 4.77 -6.40 7.93
N SER A 91 3.75 -7.06 8.48
CA SER A 91 2.71 -7.73 7.70
C SER A 91 1.40 -7.87 8.45
#